data_AF-A0AAU9SYB8-F1
#
_entry.id   AF-A0AAU9SYB8-F1
#
_cell.length_a   1.000
_cell.length_b   1.000
_cell.length_c   1.000
_cell.angle_alpha   90.00
_cell.angle_beta   90.00
_cell.angle_gamma   90.00
#
_symmetry.space_group_name_H-M   'P 1'
#
loop_
_entity.id
_entity.type
_entity.pdbx_description
1 polymer ?
#
loop_
_entity_poly.entity_id
_entity_poly.type
_entity_poly.pdbx_seq_one_letter_code
_entity_poly.pdbx_strand_id
1 'polypeptide(L)'
;MLPKFDPTNPKDCMSLLEDATTNVKQIQDSVLEAILSRNSQTEYLKGFLKDQLDKQSFKKNLPVVTYEDYRPYVDRIANGEPFDLICDRPIIVLLVRYLF
;
A
#
# COMPACT_ATOMS: atom_id res chain seq x y z
N MET A 1 5.82 -2.04 -9.04
CA MET A 1 5.23 -3.33 -9.47
C MET A 1 6.37 -4.25 -9.85
N LEU A 2 6.26 -5.56 -9.62
CA LEU A 2 7.28 -6.50 -10.06
C LEU A 2 7.34 -6.53 -11.60
N PRO A 3 8.54 -6.63 -12.20
CA PRO A 3 8.65 -6.85 -13.63
C PRO A 3 8.06 -8.22 -13.99
N LYS A 4 7.71 -8.40 -15.26
CA LYS A 4 7.29 -9.72 -15.76
C LYS A 4 8.51 -10.64 -15.78
N PHE A 5 8.36 -11.85 -15.27
CA PHE A 5 9.38 -12.91 -15.29
C PHE A 5 8.69 -14.27 -15.48
N ASP A 6 9.40 -15.29 -15.96
CA ASP A 6 8.89 -16.66 -16.02
C ASP A 6 9.14 -17.36 -14.67
N PRO A 7 8.09 -17.67 -13.88
CA PRO A 7 8.26 -18.30 -12.58
C PRO A 7 8.76 -19.75 -12.67
N THR A 8 8.69 -20.37 -13.85
CA THR A 8 9.20 -21.73 -14.09
C THR A 8 10.68 -21.76 -14.48
N ASN A 9 11.28 -20.60 -14.77
CA ASN A 9 12.70 -20.45 -15.07
C ASN A 9 13.48 -20.00 -13.81
N PRO A 10 14.30 -20.87 -13.20
CA PRO A 10 15.03 -20.54 -11.98
C PRO A 10 16.00 -19.36 -12.13
N LYS A 11 16.56 -19.14 -13.33
CA LYS A 11 17.46 -18.01 -13.59
C LYS A 11 16.73 -16.68 -13.55
N ASP A 12 15.53 -16.64 -14.11
CA ASP A 12 14.71 -15.42 -14.11
C ASP A 12 14.27 -15.08 -12.68
N CYS A 13 13.85 -16.09 -11.91
CA CYS A 13 13.53 -15.94 -10.49
C CYS A 13 14.73 -15.43 -9.67
N MET A 14 15.92 -16.00 -9.88
CA MET A 14 17.12 -15.58 -9.16
C MET A 14 17.53 -14.16 -9.53
N SER A 15 17.50 -13.82 -10.82
CA SER A 15 17.79 -12.47 -11.31
C SER A 15 16.85 -11.42 -10.69
N LEU A 16 15.56 -11.74 -10.56
CA LEU A 16 14.60 -10.88 -9.88
C LEU A 16 14.95 -10.63 -8.42
N LEU A 17 15.36 -11.68 -7.68
CA LEU A 17 15.74 -11.56 -6.29
C LEU A 17 16.98 -10.67 -6.13
N GLU A 18 18.01 -10.88 -6.96
CA GLU A 18 19.23 -10.07 -6.96
C GLU A 18 18.95 -8.61 -7.27
N ASP A 19 18.11 -8.32 -8.28
CA ASP A 19 17.71 -6.96 -8.61
C ASP A 19 16.97 -6.29 -7.45
N ALA A 20 16.01 -7.00 -6.84
CA ALA A 20 15.21 -6.50 -5.74
C ALA A 20 16.04 -6.19 -4.48
N THR A 21 17.07 -7.00 -4.20
CA THR A 21 17.94 -6.83 -3.02
C THR A 21 19.13 -5.92 -3.27
N THR A 22 19.49 -5.66 -4.53
CA THR A 22 20.53 -4.70 -4.91
C THR A 22 19.96 -3.28 -4.99
N ASN A 23 18.79 -3.10 -5.61
CA ASN A 23 18.22 -1.79 -5.94
C ASN A 23 17.18 -1.28 -4.91
N VAL A 24 17.32 -1.71 -3.65
CA VAL A 24 16.33 -1.51 -2.57
C VAL A 24 15.84 -0.07 -2.46
N LYS A 25 16.75 0.90 -2.46
CA LYS A 25 16.39 2.32 -2.28
C LYS A 25 15.47 2.83 -3.38
N GLN A 26 15.87 2.62 -4.63
CA GLN A 26 15.09 3.03 -5.79
C GLN A 26 13.72 2.33 -5.80
N ILE A 27 13.72 1.02 -5.55
CA ILE A 27 12.49 0.22 -5.55
C ILE A 27 11.53 0.71 -4.45
N GLN A 28 12.02 0.93 -3.23
CA GLN A 28 11.19 1.43 -2.12
C GLN A 28 10.64 2.84 -2.39
N ASP A 29 11.46 3.73 -2.97
CA ASP A 29 11.01 5.08 -3.31
C ASP A 29 9.91 5.03 -4.39
N SER A 30 10.08 4.22 -5.44
CA SER A 30 9.05 4.02 -6.47
C SER A 30 7.78 3.32 -5.95
N VAL A 31 7.91 2.39 -4.99
CA VAL A 31 6.75 1.74 -4.36
C VAL A 31 5.94 2.75 -3.56
N LEU A 32 6.60 3.60 -2.77
CA LEU A 32 5.92 4.65 -1.99
C LEU A 32 5.20 5.64 -2.92
N GLU A 33 5.89 6.15 -3.94
CA GLU A 33 5.31 7.08 -4.92
C GLU A 33 4.07 6.48 -5.59
N ALA A 34 4.13 5.22 -6.01
CA ALA A 34 3.00 4.54 -6.63
C ALA A 34 1.81 4.37 -5.66
N ILE A 35 2.05 4.03 -4.39
CA ILE A 35 0.99 3.93 -3.38
C ILE A 35 0.34 5.30 -3.16
N LEU A 36 1.13 6.34 -2.94
CA LEU A 36 0.63 7.69 -2.67
C LEU A 36 -0.16 8.25 -3.87
N SER A 37 0.37 8.10 -5.08
CA SER A 37 -0.28 8.59 -6.31
C SER A 37 -1.64 7.96 -6.52
N ARG A 38 -1.71 6.63 -6.42
CA ARG A 38 -2.94 5.87 -6.62
C ARG A 38 -4.00 6.16 -5.56
N ASN A 39 -3.57 6.24 -4.31
CA ASN A 39 -4.49 6.41 -3.18
C ASN A 39 -4.65 7.89 -2.78
N SER A 40 -4.09 8.84 -3.54
CA SER A 40 -4.12 10.27 -3.21
C SER A 40 -5.53 10.78 -2.96
N GLN A 41 -6.51 10.19 -3.63
CA GLN A 41 -7.90 10.60 -3.55
C GLN A 41 -8.72 9.91 -2.46
N THR A 42 -8.14 8.97 -1.70
CA THR A 42 -8.87 8.26 -0.63
C THR A 42 -9.14 9.16 0.56
N GLU A 43 -10.22 8.89 1.31
CA GLU A 43 -10.58 9.68 2.49
C GLU A 43 -9.40 9.75 3.49
N TYR A 44 -8.75 8.61 3.73
CA TYR A 44 -7.62 8.51 4.65
C TYR A 44 -6.44 9.39 4.21
N LEU A 45 -5.94 9.24 2.97
CA LEU A 45 -4.77 10.03 2.55
C LEU A 45 -5.08 11.50 2.35
N LYS A 46 -6.28 11.86 1.87
CA LYS A 46 -6.70 13.28 1.78
C LYS A 46 -6.66 13.97 3.13
N GLY A 47 -7.09 13.29 4.19
CA GLY A 47 -7.13 13.83 5.55
C GLY A 47 -5.76 14.28 6.07
N PHE A 48 -4.68 13.59 5.68
CA PHE A 48 -3.32 13.88 6.15
C PHE A 48 -2.45 14.63 5.13
N LEU A 49 -2.57 14.31 3.85
CA LEU A 49 -1.62 14.77 2.84
C LEU A 49 -2.10 15.94 2.00
N LYS A 50 -3.41 16.19 1.87
CA LYS A 50 -3.96 17.28 1.04
C LYS A 50 -3.25 17.39 -0.33
N ASP A 51 -3.10 16.25 -1.01
CA ASP A 51 -2.42 16.10 -2.32
C ASP A 51 -0.87 16.25 -2.32
N GLN A 52 -0.21 16.33 -1.17
CA GLN A 52 1.26 16.26 -1.07
C GLN A 52 1.77 14.82 -1.12
N LEU A 53 2.25 14.37 -2.27
CA LEU A 53 2.60 12.96 -2.53
C LEU A 53 4.09 12.63 -2.41
N ASP A 54 4.91 13.55 -1.90
CA ASP A 54 6.34 13.32 -1.74
C ASP A 54 6.68 12.61 -0.41
N LYS A 55 7.84 11.96 -0.39
CA LYS A 55 8.34 11.19 0.75
C LYS A 55 8.50 12.01 2.04
N GLN A 56 8.82 13.30 1.95
CA GLN A 56 9.00 14.12 3.15
C GLN A 56 7.64 14.48 3.74
N SER A 57 6.68 14.85 2.91
CA SER A 57 5.28 15.08 3.34
C SER A 57 4.67 13.81 3.94
N PHE A 58 4.88 12.65 3.32
CA PHE A 58 4.50 11.35 3.88
C PHE A 58 5.03 11.18 5.31
N LYS A 59 6.34 11.32 5.50
CA LYS A 59 6.97 11.12 6.83
C LYS A 59 6.55 12.14 7.87
N LYS A 60 6.26 13.37 7.44
CA LYS A 60 5.93 14.47 8.35
C LYS A 60 4.47 14.44 8.78
N ASN A 61 3.57 14.11 7.86
CA ASN A 61 2.14 14.35 8.03
C ASN A 61 1.34 13.07 8.34
N LEU A 62 1.79 11.89 7.89
CA LEU A 62 1.12 10.64 8.26
C LEU A 62 1.62 10.13 9.63
N PRO A 63 0.70 9.88 10.57
CA PRO A 63 1.05 9.25 11.83
C PRO A 63 1.38 7.76 11.64
N VAL A 64 2.19 7.22 12.54
CA VAL A 64 2.30 5.77 12.73
C VAL A 64 1.09 5.34 13.56
N VAL A 65 0.30 4.40 13.03
CA VAL A 65 -1.00 4.00 13.58
C VAL A 65 -1.03 2.54 14.04
N THR A 66 -1.95 2.21 14.93
CA THR A 66 -2.30 0.82 15.26
C THR A 66 -3.60 0.40 14.54
N TYR A 67 -4.05 -0.83 14.77
CA TYR A 67 -5.31 -1.30 14.18
C TYR A 67 -6.51 -0.50 14.69
N GLU A 68 -6.48 -0.08 15.95
CA GLU A 68 -7.56 0.64 16.62
C GLU A 68 -7.85 1.99 15.96
N ASP A 69 -6.81 2.70 15.50
CA ASP A 69 -6.95 3.94 14.74
C ASP A 69 -7.61 3.73 13.37
N TYR A 70 -7.43 2.54 12.79
CA TYR A 70 -7.89 2.19 11.45
C TYR A 70 -9.22 1.45 11.42
N ARG A 71 -9.58 0.81 12.53
CA ARG A 71 -10.80 0.01 12.71
C ARG A 71 -12.07 0.73 12.24
N PRO A 72 -12.28 2.04 12.50
CA PRO A 72 -13.48 2.74 12.01
C PRO A 72 -13.64 2.67 10.48
N TYR A 73 -12.55 2.76 9.71
CA TYR A 73 -12.60 2.62 8.25
C TYR A 73 -12.98 1.20 7.83
N VAL A 74 -12.42 0.20 8.50
CA VAL A 74 -12.73 -1.22 8.23
C VAL A 74 -14.20 -1.52 8.52
N ASP A 75 -14.71 -1.07 9.67
CA ASP A 75 -16.11 -1.26 10.06
C ASP A 75 -17.07 -0.58 9.07
N ARG A 76 -16.74 0.64 8.60
CA ARG A 76 -17.53 1.35 7.56
C ARG A 76 -17.57 0.58 6.24
N ILE A 77 -16.43 0.07 5.77
CA ILE A 77 -16.36 -0.75 4.55
C ILE A 77 -17.15 -2.05 4.71
N ALA A 78 -17.03 -2.71 5.86
CA ALA A 78 -17.78 -3.94 6.15
C ALA A 78 -19.30 -3.70 6.20
N ASN A 79 -19.74 -2.49 6.59
CA ASN A 79 -21.14 -2.06 6.55
C ASN A 79 -21.61 -1.56 5.18
N GLY A 80 -20.75 -1.63 4.14
CA GLY A 80 -21.13 -1.34 2.75
C GLY A 80 -20.74 0.05 2.25
N GLU A 81 -19.98 0.85 3.01
CA GLU A 81 -19.35 2.04 2.45
C GLU A 81 -18.29 1.68 1.39
N PRO A 82 -18.04 2.55 0.40
CA PRO A 82 -17.08 2.28 -0.66
C PRO A 82 -15.64 2.13 -0.13
N PHE A 83 -14.81 1.42 -0.89
CA PHE A 83 -13.43 1.13 -0.52
C PHE A 83 -12.48 2.34 -0.66
N ASP A 84 -12.92 3.39 -1.35
CA ASP A 84 -12.19 4.65 -1.53
C ASP A 84 -12.00 5.43 -0.23
N LEU A 85 -12.58 4.96 0.88
CA LEU A 85 -12.18 5.35 2.23
C LEU A 85 -10.67 5.19 2.46
N ILE A 86 -10.08 4.12 1.94
CA ILE A 86 -8.69 3.76 2.24
C ILE A 86 -7.89 3.20 1.07
N CYS A 87 -8.54 2.77 -0.02
CA CYS A 87 -7.90 2.08 -1.14
C CYS A 87 -8.41 2.61 -2.49
N ASP A 88 -7.55 2.68 -3.50
CA ASP A 88 -7.92 3.05 -4.89
C ASP A 88 -8.67 1.93 -5.63
N ARG A 89 -8.71 0.73 -5.05
CA ARG A 89 -9.25 -0.49 -5.68
C ARG A 89 -10.18 -1.25 -4.74
N PRO A 90 -11.14 -2.00 -5.30
CA PRO A 90 -12.05 -2.84 -4.51
C PRO A 90 -11.32 -3.75 -3.53
N ILE A 91 -11.77 -3.74 -2.28
CA ILE A 91 -11.35 -4.71 -1.27
C ILE A 91 -12.16 -5.98 -1.48
N ILE A 92 -11.48 -7.07 -1.84
CA ILE A 92 -12.13 -8.33 -2.23
C ILE A 92 -12.23 -9.29 -1.03
N VAL A 93 -11.25 -9.26 -0.12
CA VAL A 93 -11.16 -10.17 1.03
C VAL A 93 -10.65 -9.39 2.25
N LEU A 94 -11.26 -9.63 3.41
CA LEU A 94 -10.72 -9.24 4.72
C LEU A 94 -10.12 -10.49 5.40
N LEU A 95 -8.82 -10.45 5.65
CA LEU A 95 -8.11 -11.52 6.37
C LEU A 95 -8.16 -11.25 7.87
N VAL A 96 -9.02 -11.97 8.59
CA VAL A 96 -9.14 -11.88 10.05
C VAL A 96 -8.42 -13.05 10.72
N ARG A 97 -7.71 -12.77 11.81
CA ARG A 97 -7.07 -13.82 12.62
C ARG A 97 -8.16 -14.57 13.38
N TYR A 98 -8.45 -15.81 12.99
CA TYR A 98 -9.22 -16.73 13.83
C TYR A 98 -8.29 -17.23 14.96
N LEU A 99 -8.62 -16.88 16.21
CA LEU A 99 -8.04 -17.53 17.37
C LEU A 99 -8.74 -18.90 17.51
N PHE A 100 -7.98 -19.98 17.29
CA PHE A 100 -8.30 -21.31 17.82
C PHE A 100 -7.56 -21.48 19.14
#